data_AF-A0A3C1ZAS3-F1
#
_entry.id   AF-A0A3C1ZAS3-F1
#
_cell.length_a   1.000
_cell.length_b   1.000
_cell.length_c   1.000
_cell.angle_alpha   90.00
_cell.angle_beta   90.00
_cell.angle_gamma   90.00
#
_symmetry.space_group_name_H-M   'P 1'
#
loop_
_entity.id
_entity.type
_entity.pdbx_description
1 polymer ?
#
loop_
_entity_poly.entity_id
_entity_poly.type
_entity_poly.pdbx_seq_one_letter_code
_entity_poly.pdbx_strand_id
1 'polypeptide(L)'
;MMKHSINHYSRTVALAAVLLLTAATAVAHVVHELQMRVVINKLGNARVVEVRNCTMGENGTEGFIKQYNLHGMEVGELAVTDETGVPYEVDAPWDTDRSRRAKTGRCGICEGSDGPELCWGIGASGQRTYNIHYTLTRLVDSFDDSDGFIFKFYEPASGAYARQASITIEPDSGAFTLENTRVWAFRFHGQVHIVDGKIVAQTSQPFANESEGLVIMAQFNKGLFHPVTTRKGTFLDKVKKEAFKGSDYTLTDDGASGKASLAGNGYDPGSSNFWAEMWEPISALL
;
A
#
# COMPACT_ATOMS: atom_id res chain seq x y z
N MET A 1 72.04 19.50 -49.20
CA MET A 1 71.93 20.35 -47.99
C MET A 1 70.73 21.27 -48.22
N MET A 2 69.48 20.93 -47.83
CA MET A 2 68.93 20.83 -46.46
C MET A 2 69.33 22.06 -45.62
N LYS A 3 68.45 22.95 -45.14
CA LYS A 3 67.06 22.79 -44.66
C LYS A 3 66.24 24.07 -44.95
N HIS A 4 64.98 23.90 -45.34
CA HIS A 4 63.93 24.91 -45.17
C HIS A 4 63.57 25.01 -43.69
N SER A 5 63.52 26.23 -43.14
CA SER A 5 62.94 26.51 -41.82
C SER A 5 61.64 27.28 -42.01
N ILE A 6 60.54 26.54 -41.88
CA ILE A 6 59.17 27.03 -41.69
C ILE A 6 59.04 27.44 -40.22
N ASN A 7 58.51 28.61 -39.91
CA ASN A 7 57.97 28.98 -38.58
C ASN A 7 56.85 30.00 -38.83
N HIS A 8 55.60 29.53 -38.92
CA HIS A 8 54.60 29.44 -37.84
C HIS A 8 53.66 30.65 -37.83
N TYR A 9 52.64 30.60 -38.69
CA TYR A 9 51.39 31.31 -38.47
C TYR A 9 50.78 30.78 -37.15
N SER A 10 50.76 31.64 -36.14
CA SER A 10 49.97 31.44 -34.92
C SER A 10 48.49 31.39 -35.31
N ARG A 11 47.95 30.17 -35.45
CA ARG A 11 46.51 29.92 -35.54
C ARG A 11 46.03 29.59 -34.13
N THR A 12 45.65 30.61 -33.37
CA THR A 12 44.80 30.44 -32.19
C THR A 12 43.40 30.02 -32.66
N VAL A 13 43.18 28.71 -32.77
CA VAL A 13 41.83 28.15 -32.84
C VAL A 13 41.29 28.17 -31.41
N ALA A 14 40.43 29.15 -31.10
CA ALA A 14 39.66 29.15 -29.87
C ALA A 14 38.58 28.07 -29.99
N LEU A 15 38.83 26.89 -29.40
CA LEU A 15 37.84 25.83 -29.28
C LEU A 15 36.89 26.19 -28.13
N ALA A 16 35.76 26.85 -28.44
CA ALA A 16 34.67 27.04 -27.50
C ALA A 16 33.91 25.72 -27.36
N ALA A 17 34.27 24.91 -26.37
CA ALA A 17 33.46 23.77 -25.95
C ALA A 17 32.22 24.30 -25.21
N VAL A 18 31.10 24.43 -25.92
CA VAL A 18 29.79 24.66 -25.29
C VAL A 18 29.38 23.35 -24.62
N LEU A 19 29.68 23.23 -23.32
CA LEU A 19 29.20 22.16 -22.48
C LEU A 19 27.70 22.40 -22.23
N LEU A 20 26.84 21.88 -23.11
CA LEU A 20 25.41 21.80 -22.86
C LEU A 20 25.18 20.83 -21.69
N LEU A 21 25.21 21.33 -20.45
CA LEU A 21 24.65 20.61 -19.30
C LEU A 21 23.14 20.51 -19.51
N THR A 22 22.67 19.46 -20.18
CA THR A 22 21.30 19.02 -20.01
C THR A 22 21.20 18.48 -18.59
N ALA A 23 20.67 19.26 -17.66
CA ALA A 23 20.24 18.74 -16.37
C ALA A 23 19.20 17.66 -16.65
N ALA A 24 19.60 16.38 -16.55
CA ALA A 24 18.65 15.29 -16.61
C ALA A 24 17.69 15.47 -15.44
N THR A 25 16.45 15.84 -15.72
CA THR A 25 15.40 15.88 -14.71
C THR A 25 15.19 14.45 -14.21
N ALA A 26 15.58 14.17 -12.97
CA ALA A 26 15.33 12.87 -12.37
C ALA A 26 13.81 12.66 -12.33
N VAL A 27 13.33 11.65 -13.05
CA VAL A 27 11.93 11.25 -12.99
C VAL A 27 11.68 10.70 -11.59
N ALA A 28 10.71 11.24 -10.86
CA ALA A 28 10.31 10.69 -9.57
C ALA A 28 9.55 9.38 -9.76
N HIS A 29 9.59 8.49 -8.77
CA HIS A 29 8.72 7.32 -8.77
C HIS A 29 7.27 7.76 -8.66
N VAL A 30 6.41 7.18 -9.48
CA VAL A 30 4.97 7.43 -9.44
C VAL A 30 4.26 6.08 -9.50
N VAL A 31 3.36 5.82 -8.56
CA VAL A 31 2.39 4.74 -8.65
C VAL A 31 1.13 5.34 -9.26
N HIS A 32 0.85 5.03 -10.53
CA HIS A 32 -0.35 5.55 -11.21
C HIS A 32 -1.59 4.84 -10.71
N GLU A 33 -1.49 3.52 -10.59
CA GLU A 33 -2.62 2.69 -10.20
C GLU A 33 -2.17 1.53 -9.32
N LEU A 34 -2.97 1.28 -8.29
CA LEU A 34 -2.84 0.19 -7.35
C LEU A 34 -4.14 -0.62 -7.37
N GLN A 35 -4.08 -1.87 -7.81
CA GLN A 35 -5.24 -2.77 -7.77
C GLN A 35 -4.94 -3.93 -6.84
N MET A 36 -5.85 -4.22 -5.91
CA MET A 36 -5.72 -5.35 -4.99
C MET A 36 -6.89 -6.31 -5.12
N ARG A 37 -6.58 -7.59 -5.10
CA ARG A 37 -7.54 -8.68 -4.94
C ARG A 37 -7.17 -9.49 -3.71
N VAL A 38 -8.12 -9.65 -2.81
CA VAL A 38 -7.96 -10.38 -1.55
C VAL A 38 -8.98 -11.50 -1.52
N VAL A 39 -8.51 -12.73 -1.40
CA VAL A 39 -9.37 -13.91 -1.25
C VAL A 39 -9.19 -14.45 0.16
N ILE A 40 -10.27 -14.44 0.95
CA ILE A 40 -10.26 -14.90 2.35
C ILE A 40 -10.81 -16.31 2.44
N ASN A 41 -10.05 -17.23 3.03
CA ASN A 41 -10.49 -18.61 3.20
C ASN A 41 -11.37 -18.80 4.44
N LYS A 42 -12.00 -19.97 4.57
CA LYS A 42 -12.84 -20.31 5.74
C LYS A 42 -12.16 -20.16 7.10
N LEU A 43 -10.83 -20.26 7.19
CA LEU A 43 -10.06 -20.10 8.44
C LEU A 43 -9.68 -18.64 8.73
N GLY A 44 -10.08 -17.70 7.89
CA GLY A 44 -9.74 -16.28 8.05
C GLY A 44 -8.35 -15.90 7.54
N ASN A 45 -7.66 -16.76 6.80
CA ASN A 45 -6.40 -16.41 6.13
C ASN A 45 -6.69 -15.82 4.75
N ALA A 46 -5.85 -14.91 4.29
CA ALA A 46 -6.01 -14.24 3.01
C ALA A 46 -4.87 -14.57 2.03
N ARG A 47 -5.23 -14.68 0.75
CA ARG A 47 -4.29 -14.56 -0.37
C ARG A 47 -4.48 -13.18 -1.00
N VAL A 48 -3.41 -12.43 -1.14
CA VAL A 48 -3.42 -11.08 -1.70
C VAL A 48 -2.68 -11.09 -3.04
N VAL A 49 -3.29 -10.44 -4.03
CA VAL A 49 -2.66 -10.08 -5.29
C VAL A 49 -2.74 -8.57 -5.43
N GLU A 50 -1.59 -7.93 -5.54
CA GLU A 50 -1.46 -6.49 -5.70
C GLU A 50 -0.77 -6.20 -7.04
N VAL A 51 -1.40 -5.38 -7.87
CA VAL A 51 -0.87 -4.93 -9.14
C VAL A 51 -0.56 -3.44 -9.04
N ARG A 52 0.70 -3.08 -9.30
CA ARG A 52 1.15 -1.68 -9.33
C ARG A 52 1.56 -1.29 -10.74
N ASN A 53 0.87 -0.33 -11.33
CA ASN A 53 1.29 0.34 -12.56
C ASN A 53 2.06 1.62 -12.20
N CYS A 54 3.31 1.69 -12.61
CA CYS A 54 4.23 2.71 -12.13
C CYS A 54 5.13 3.30 -13.22
N THR A 55 5.61 4.51 -12.97
CA THR A 55 6.83 5.04 -13.60
C THR A 55 7.95 5.02 -12.57
N MET A 56 9.06 4.34 -12.88
CA MET A 56 10.25 4.30 -12.05
C MET A 56 11.29 5.30 -12.52
N GLY A 57 11.83 6.07 -11.57
CA GLY A 57 12.97 6.95 -11.77
C GLY A 57 14.31 6.23 -11.88
N GLU A 58 15.38 7.02 -11.99
CA GLU A 58 16.78 6.56 -11.93
C GLU A 58 17.25 6.30 -10.49
N ASN A 59 16.61 6.93 -9.51
CA ASN A 59 16.89 6.71 -8.09
C ASN A 59 16.19 5.45 -7.58
N GLY A 60 16.55 5.02 -6.36
CA GLY A 60 15.95 3.85 -5.71
C GLY A 60 16.45 2.51 -6.27
N THR A 61 16.37 1.47 -5.44
CA THR A 61 16.79 0.11 -5.83
C THR A 61 15.70 -0.94 -5.67
N GLU A 62 14.68 -0.67 -4.84
CA GLU A 62 13.55 -1.57 -4.57
C GLU A 62 12.22 -0.82 -4.41
N GLY A 63 11.15 -1.56 -4.62
CA GLY A 63 9.83 -1.26 -4.12
C GLY A 63 9.57 -2.10 -2.87
N PHE A 64 8.70 -1.62 -1.99
CA PHE A 64 8.35 -2.32 -0.78
C PHE A 64 6.86 -2.17 -0.42
N ILE A 65 6.36 -3.13 0.35
CA ILE A 65 5.12 -3.05 1.12
C ILE A 65 5.50 -3.25 2.58
N LYS A 66 5.27 -2.23 3.42
CA LYS A 66 5.49 -2.36 4.85
C LYS A 66 4.24 -2.95 5.49
N GLN A 67 4.41 -4.04 6.23
CA GLN A 67 3.34 -4.63 7.01
C GLN A 67 3.52 -4.25 8.46
N TYR A 68 2.72 -3.28 8.88
CA TYR A 68 2.67 -2.87 10.28
C TYR A 68 1.69 -3.75 11.03
N ASN A 69 1.80 -3.72 12.36
CA ASN A 69 0.58 -3.81 13.16
C ASN A 69 -0.14 -5.17 13.00
N LEU A 70 0.65 -6.22 12.86
CA LEU A 70 0.18 -7.53 12.44
C LEU A 70 -0.56 -8.29 13.56
N HIS A 71 -0.43 -7.94 14.84
CA HIS A 71 -1.18 -8.59 15.94
C HIS A 71 -1.19 -10.12 15.93
N GLY A 72 -0.06 -10.74 15.58
CA GLY A 72 0.04 -12.19 15.44
C GLY A 72 -0.42 -12.74 14.09
N MET A 73 -0.77 -11.91 13.12
CA MET A 73 -0.77 -12.27 11.70
C MET A 73 0.68 -12.47 11.22
N GLU A 74 0.85 -13.34 10.25
CA GLU A 74 2.13 -13.61 9.59
C GLU A 74 1.95 -13.34 8.10
N VAL A 75 2.95 -12.70 7.50
CA VAL A 75 3.03 -12.53 6.04
C VAL A 75 3.97 -13.58 5.46
N GLY A 76 3.62 -14.13 4.30
CA GLY A 76 4.39 -15.22 3.70
C GLY A 76 4.10 -15.41 2.22
N GLU A 77 4.74 -16.43 1.65
CA GLU A 77 4.54 -16.84 0.25
C GLU A 77 4.68 -15.68 -0.77
N LEU A 78 5.63 -14.77 -0.52
CA LEU A 78 5.89 -13.66 -1.43
C LEU A 78 6.35 -14.19 -2.80
N ALA A 79 5.65 -13.77 -3.85
CA ALA A 79 6.06 -13.96 -5.23
C ALA A 79 5.82 -12.68 -6.02
N VAL A 80 6.76 -12.34 -6.91
CA VAL A 80 6.67 -11.13 -7.74
C VAL A 80 6.92 -11.49 -9.20
N THR A 81 6.17 -10.88 -10.09
CA THR A 81 6.48 -10.79 -11.52
C THR A 81 6.44 -9.33 -11.93
N ASP A 82 7.13 -9.00 -13.02
CA ASP A 82 6.96 -7.72 -13.72
C ASP A 82 6.19 -7.92 -15.03
N GLU A 83 6.17 -6.90 -15.89
CA GLU A 83 5.51 -6.95 -17.20
C GLU A 83 6.04 -8.04 -18.15
N THR A 84 7.21 -8.65 -17.86
CA THR A 84 7.73 -9.78 -18.64
C THR A 84 7.04 -11.10 -18.30
N GLY A 85 6.35 -11.17 -17.16
CA GLY A 85 5.72 -12.39 -16.64
C GLY A 85 6.70 -13.43 -16.10
N VAL A 86 8.00 -13.15 -16.07
CA VAL A 86 9.00 -14.05 -15.49
C VAL A 86 8.96 -13.94 -13.96
N PRO A 87 8.78 -15.06 -13.22
CA PRO A 87 8.83 -15.05 -11.77
C PRO A 87 10.19 -14.59 -11.26
N TYR A 88 10.16 -13.69 -10.28
CA TYR A 88 11.36 -13.25 -9.59
C TYR A 88 11.93 -14.37 -8.71
N GLU A 89 13.26 -14.40 -8.58
CA GLU A 89 13.93 -15.26 -7.62
C GLU A 89 13.67 -14.75 -6.19
N VAL A 90 13.28 -15.65 -5.28
CA VAL A 90 13.00 -15.30 -3.89
C VAL A 90 14.28 -15.41 -3.05
N ASP A 91 14.75 -14.29 -2.54
CA ASP A 91 15.81 -14.19 -1.55
C ASP A 91 15.24 -14.34 -0.13
N ALA A 92 15.88 -15.18 0.68
CA ALA A 92 15.56 -15.36 2.10
C ALA A 92 16.87 -15.45 2.92
N PRO A 93 17.29 -14.39 3.63
CA PRO A 93 16.62 -13.09 3.78
C PRO A 93 16.81 -12.15 2.58
N TRP A 94 15.95 -11.15 2.46
CA TRP A 94 16.18 -10.01 1.57
C TRP A 94 17.34 -9.13 2.05
N ASP A 95 18.19 -8.69 1.13
CA ASP A 95 19.37 -7.87 1.39
C ASP A 95 19.15 -6.45 0.82
N THR A 96 18.91 -5.50 1.71
CA THR A 96 18.61 -4.09 1.38
C THR A 96 19.81 -3.33 0.86
N ASP A 97 21.04 -3.83 0.99
CA ASP A 97 22.24 -3.11 0.58
C ASP A 97 22.68 -3.45 -0.86
N ARG A 98 22.03 -4.43 -1.49
CA ARG A 98 22.32 -4.79 -2.89
C ARG A 98 22.02 -3.65 -3.85
N SER A 99 22.90 -3.51 -4.84
CA SER A 99 22.68 -2.57 -5.95
C SER A 99 21.39 -2.85 -6.72
N ARG A 100 20.85 -1.82 -7.37
CA ARG A 100 19.67 -1.91 -8.26
C ARG A 100 19.75 -3.09 -9.24
N ARG A 101 20.91 -3.25 -9.88
CA ARG A 101 21.15 -4.33 -10.86
C ARG A 101 21.11 -5.70 -10.19
N ALA A 102 21.67 -5.84 -9.00
CA ALA A 102 21.69 -7.11 -8.26
C ALA A 102 20.31 -7.50 -7.71
N LYS A 103 19.41 -6.52 -7.51
CA LYS A 103 18.01 -6.75 -7.09
C LYS A 103 17.06 -7.03 -8.26
N THR A 104 17.46 -6.73 -9.50
CA THR A 104 16.60 -6.88 -10.68
C THR A 104 16.20 -8.35 -10.88
N GLY A 105 14.89 -8.62 -10.98
CA GLY A 105 14.37 -9.98 -11.11
C GLY A 105 14.37 -10.77 -9.80
N ARG A 106 14.48 -10.10 -8.65
CA ARG A 106 14.53 -10.74 -7.32
C ARG A 106 13.58 -10.05 -6.35
N CYS A 107 13.02 -10.81 -5.42
CA CYS A 107 12.17 -10.33 -4.32
C CYS A 107 12.50 -11.06 -3.03
N GLY A 108 12.01 -10.58 -1.90
CA GLY A 108 12.19 -11.23 -0.61
C GLY A 108 11.53 -10.46 0.51
N ILE A 109 11.50 -11.07 1.69
CA ILE A 109 10.99 -10.44 2.91
C ILE A 109 12.20 -10.10 3.79
N CYS A 110 12.25 -8.88 4.30
CA CYS A 110 13.17 -8.50 5.37
C CYS A 110 12.39 -8.09 6.62
N GLU A 111 13.00 -8.33 7.78
CA GLU A 111 12.50 -7.84 9.06
C GLU A 111 12.83 -6.34 9.18
N GLY A 112 11.81 -5.49 9.17
CA GLY A 112 11.93 -4.07 9.48
C GLY A 112 11.77 -3.81 10.99
N SER A 113 12.04 -2.58 11.43
CA SER A 113 11.87 -2.20 12.85
C SER A 113 10.42 -2.28 13.32
N ASP A 114 9.47 -2.11 12.40
CA ASP A 114 8.04 -1.95 12.69
C ASP A 114 7.19 -3.12 12.14
N GLY A 115 7.85 -4.18 11.67
CA GLY A 115 7.23 -5.35 11.04
C GLY A 115 7.93 -5.75 9.73
N PRO A 116 7.48 -6.85 9.09
CA PRO A 116 8.09 -7.35 7.87
C PRO A 116 7.82 -6.42 6.68
N GLU A 117 8.82 -6.29 5.80
CA GLU A 117 8.72 -5.54 4.55
C GLU A 117 8.86 -6.51 3.36
N LEU A 118 7.88 -6.49 2.45
CA LEU A 118 7.88 -7.30 1.23
C LEU A 118 8.56 -6.47 0.14
N CYS A 119 9.75 -6.88 -0.28
CA CYS A 119 10.63 -6.10 -1.14
C CYS A 119 10.85 -6.75 -2.50
N TRP A 120 11.07 -5.93 -3.53
CA TRP A 120 11.45 -6.39 -4.87
C TRP A 120 12.30 -5.38 -5.62
N GLY A 121 13.18 -5.84 -6.49
CA GLY A 121 13.98 -4.94 -7.33
C GLY A 121 13.14 -4.24 -8.40
N ILE A 122 13.29 -2.92 -8.50
CA ILE A 122 12.53 -2.08 -9.44
C ILE A 122 13.05 -2.08 -10.88
N GLY A 123 14.11 -2.84 -11.17
CA GLY A 123 14.65 -2.96 -12.53
C GLY A 123 15.11 -1.62 -13.12
N ALA A 124 15.12 -1.46 -14.44
CA ALA A 124 15.47 -0.19 -15.09
C ALA A 124 14.44 0.93 -14.85
N SER A 125 14.80 2.17 -15.15
CA SER A 125 13.86 3.29 -15.16
C SER A 125 12.82 3.15 -16.30
N GLY A 126 11.71 3.88 -16.18
CA GLY A 126 10.63 3.86 -17.16
C GLY A 126 9.33 3.26 -16.64
N GLN A 127 8.42 2.91 -17.56
CA GLN A 127 7.14 2.30 -17.19
C GLN A 127 7.35 0.86 -16.74
N ARG A 128 6.70 0.49 -15.64
CA ARG A 128 6.80 -0.83 -15.01
C ARG A 128 5.43 -1.26 -14.54
N THR A 129 5.14 -2.56 -14.63
CA THR A 129 4.00 -3.17 -13.94
C THR A 129 4.52 -4.27 -13.06
N TYR A 130 4.14 -4.27 -11.79
CA TYR A 130 4.49 -5.35 -10.85
C TYR A 130 3.23 -6.09 -10.43
N ASN A 131 3.27 -7.42 -10.43
CA ASN A 131 2.26 -8.26 -9.80
C ASN A 131 2.89 -8.91 -8.57
N ILE A 132 2.42 -8.52 -7.39
CA ILE A 132 2.91 -8.96 -6.09
C ILE A 132 1.86 -9.88 -5.48
N HIS A 133 2.28 -11.08 -5.12
CA HIS A 133 1.45 -12.09 -4.47
C HIS A 133 2.01 -12.37 -3.07
N TYR A 134 1.14 -12.48 -2.07
CA TYR A 134 1.52 -12.88 -0.72
C TYR A 134 0.31 -13.42 0.05
N THR A 135 0.58 -14.11 1.16
CA THR A 135 -0.45 -14.57 2.11
C THR A 135 -0.40 -13.78 3.40
N LEU A 136 -1.56 -13.57 4.01
CA LEU A 136 -1.71 -13.10 5.39
C LEU A 136 -2.45 -14.18 6.19
N THR A 137 -1.86 -14.66 7.28
CA THR A 137 -2.58 -15.55 8.20
C THR A 137 -3.44 -14.73 9.15
N ARG A 138 -4.57 -15.29 9.64
CA ARG A 138 -5.36 -14.74 10.75
C ARG A 138 -5.86 -13.30 10.49
N LEU A 139 -6.20 -12.97 9.24
CA LEU A 139 -6.78 -11.66 8.89
C LEU A 139 -8.13 -11.45 9.60
N VAL A 140 -8.96 -12.48 9.65
CA VAL A 140 -10.26 -12.44 10.33
C VAL A 140 -10.12 -12.96 11.76
N ASP A 141 -10.70 -12.24 12.71
CA ASP A 141 -10.86 -12.66 14.10
C ASP A 141 -12.30 -13.07 14.41
N SER A 142 -12.46 -14.03 15.33
CA SER A 142 -13.75 -14.42 15.89
C SER A 142 -14.02 -13.66 17.20
N PHE A 143 -15.12 -12.92 17.25
CA PHE A 143 -15.64 -12.23 18.44
C PHE A 143 -16.86 -12.98 19.00
N ASP A 144 -17.37 -12.54 20.16
CA ASP A 144 -18.50 -13.17 20.84
C ASP A 144 -19.80 -13.10 20.00
N ASP A 145 -19.98 -12.02 19.23
CA ASP A 145 -21.21 -11.70 18.49
C ASP A 145 -21.07 -11.78 16.96
N SER A 146 -19.83 -11.72 16.45
CA SER A 146 -19.53 -11.66 15.01
C SER A 146 -18.11 -12.12 14.71
N ASP A 147 -17.78 -12.28 13.42
CA ASP A 147 -16.39 -12.38 12.96
C ASP A 147 -16.04 -11.06 12.27
N GLY A 148 -14.76 -10.70 12.15
CA GLY A 148 -14.41 -9.47 11.45
C GLY A 148 -12.93 -9.12 11.48
N PHE A 149 -12.61 -8.02 10.80
CA PHE A 149 -11.27 -7.45 10.80
C PHE A 149 -11.33 -5.94 10.63
N ILE A 150 -10.26 -5.27 11.04
CA ILE A 150 -9.84 -3.98 10.51
C ILE A 150 -8.41 -4.16 10.00
N PHE A 151 -8.11 -3.74 8.78
CA PHE A 151 -6.79 -3.93 8.19
C PHE A 151 -6.42 -2.80 7.25
N LYS A 152 -5.15 -2.39 7.32
CA LYS A 152 -4.53 -1.38 6.46
C LYS A 152 -3.88 -2.08 5.27
N PHE A 153 -4.58 -2.13 4.16
CA PHE A 153 -4.10 -2.78 2.93
C PHE A 153 -3.08 -1.95 2.16
N TYR A 154 -3.15 -0.62 2.27
CA TYR A 154 -2.18 0.28 1.66
C TYR A 154 -1.77 1.39 2.62
N GLU A 155 -0.48 1.65 2.69
CA GLU A 155 0.12 2.82 3.31
C GLU A 155 1.02 3.50 2.29
N PRO A 156 0.85 4.80 2.02
CA PRO A 156 1.71 5.52 1.11
C PRO A 156 3.14 5.56 1.67
N ALA A 157 4.10 5.06 0.89
CA ALA A 157 5.51 5.28 1.16
C ALA A 157 5.90 6.70 0.75
N SER A 158 6.78 7.33 1.53
CA SER A 158 7.25 8.69 1.29
C SER A 158 7.68 8.90 -0.17
N GLY A 159 7.08 9.89 -0.83
CA GLY A 159 7.48 10.32 -2.18
C GLY A 159 6.95 9.51 -3.38
N ALA A 160 6.12 8.47 -3.19
CA ALA A 160 5.52 7.73 -4.32
C ALA A 160 4.10 7.23 -4.02
N TYR A 161 3.17 8.17 -3.80
CA TYR A 161 1.78 7.85 -3.48
C TYR A 161 1.00 7.36 -4.70
N ALA A 162 0.12 6.38 -4.49
CA ALA A 162 -0.78 5.93 -5.54
C ALA A 162 -1.72 7.06 -5.98
N ARG A 163 -1.87 7.28 -7.28
CA ARG A 163 -2.86 8.25 -7.80
C ARG A 163 -4.28 7.70 -7.77
N GLN A 164 -4.41 6.39 -7.90
CA GLN A 164 -5.67 5.67 -7.81
C GLN A 164 -5.42 4.33 -7.14
N ALA A 165 -6.33 3.93 -6.25
CA ALA A 165 -6.34 2.59 -5.70
C ALA A 165 -7.73 1.96 -5.76
N SER A 166 -7.75 0.65 -5.98
CA SER A 166 -8.95 -0.17 -5.83
C SER A 166 -8.61 -1.48 -5.13
N ILE A 167 -9.55 -1.99 -4.34
CA ILE A 167 -9.46 -3.29 -3.70
C ILE A 167 -10.76 -4.04 -3.88
N THR A 168 -10.65 -5.33 -4.16
CA THR A 168 -11.75 -6.30 -4.10
C THR A 168 -11.40 -7.36 -3.07
N ILE A 169 -12.31 -7.59 -2.12
CA ILE A 169 -12.19 -8.65 -1.11
C ILE A 169 -13.35 -9.62 -1.29
N GLU A 170 -13.05 -10.89 -1.44
CA GLU A 170 -14.04 -11.95 -1.64
C GLU A 170 -13.75 -13.17 -0.75
N PRO A 171 -14.78 -13.91 -0.33
CA PRO A 171 -14.57 -15.20 0.33
C PRO A 171 -14.16 -16.25 -0.72
N ASP A 172 -13.40 -17.26 -0.31
CA ASP A 172 -13.06 -18.42 -1.16
C ASP A 172 -14.29 -19.28 -1.53
N SER A 173 -15.37 -19.13 -0.75
CA SER A 173 -16.63 -19.84 -0.91
C SER A 173 -17.79 -19.03 -0.32
N GLY A 174 -18.93 -19.05 -1.03
CA GLY A 174 -20.10 -18.23 -0.69
C GLY A 174 -20.00 -16.81 -1.23
N ALA A 175 -20.70 -15.88 -0.60
CA ALA A 175 -20.78 -14.49 -1.03
C ALA A 175 -21.02 -13.55 0.16
N PHE A 176 -20.47 -12.35 0.09
CA PHE A 176 -20.84 -11.24 0.96
C PHE A 176 -22.15 -10.60 0.48
N THR A 177 -23.04 -10.32 1.42
CA THR A 177 -24.36 -9.72 1.20
C THR A 177 -24.59 -8.66 2.26
N LEU A 178 -25.57 -7.77 2.03
CA LEU A 178 -25.96 -6.78 3.04
C LEU A 178 -26.56 -7.41 4.31
N GLU A 179 -26.98 -8.68 4.25
CA GLU A 179 -27.55 -9.41 5.39
C GLU A 179 -26.48 -10.06 6.28
N ASN A 180 -25.34 -10.47 5.69
CA ASN A 180 -24.29 -11.20 6.41
C ASN A 180 -22.99 -10.41 6.60
N THR A 181 -22.85 -9.25 5.97
CA THR A 181 -21.63 -8.44 6.01
C THR A 181 -21.96 -6.96 6.16
N ARG A 182 -21.21 -6.29 7.04
CA ARG A 182 -21.13 -4.83 7.11
C ARG A 182 -19.70 -4.39 6.84
N VAL A 183 -19.53 -3.28 6.14
CA VAL A 183 -18.21 -2.79 5.73
C VAL A 183 -18.08 -1.28 5.91
N TRP A 184 -16.88 -0.85 6.28
CA TRP A 184 -16.46 0.54 6.42
C TRP A 184 -15.06 0.72 5.84
N ALA A 185 -14.73 1.94 5.46
CA ALA A 185 -13.45 2.32 4.90
C ALA A 185 -12.95 3.63 5.52
N PHE A 186 -11.64 3.73 5.75
CA PHE A 186 -11.00 4.85 6.44
C PHE A 186 -9.70 5.27 5.73
N ARG A 187 -9.26 6.50 6.03
CA ARG A 187 -7.98 7.10 5.58
C ARG A 187 -7.84 7.35 4.07
N PHE A 188 -8.91 7.27 3.27
CA PHE A 188 -8.89 7.70 1.87
C PHE A 188 -10.20 8.37 1.44
N HIS A 189 -10.11 9.21 0.41
CA HIS A 189 -11.28 9.74 -0.29
C HIS A 189 -11.77 8.70 -1.30
N GLY A 190 -13.01 8.22 -1.13
CA GLY A 190 -13.55 7.19 -2.01
C GLY A 190 -14.78 6.54 -1.42
N GLN A 191 -15.05 5.31 -1.85
CA GLN A 191 -16.22 4.57 -1.42
C GLN A 191 -15.92 3.10 -1.22
N VAL A 192 -16.74 2.43 -0.42
CA VAL A 192 -16.73 0.99 -0.22
C VAL A 192 -18.16 0.45 -0.27
N HIS A 193 -18.36 -0.65 -0.98
CA HIS A 193 -19.66 -1.27 -1.19
C HIS A 193 -19.56 -2.79 -1.19
N ILE A 194 -20.70 -3.45 -0.98
CA ILE A 194 -20.84 -4.88 -1.28
C ILE A 194 -21.51 -4.99 -2.66
N VAL A 195 -20.80 -5.57 -3.62
CA VAL A 195 -21.24 -5.72 -5.02
C VAL A 195 -20.87 -7.13 -5.48
N ASP A 196 -21.83 -7.83 -6.09
CA ASP A 196 -21.64 -9.17 -6.67
C ASP A 196 -20.95 -10.19 -5.75
N GLY A 197 -21.31 -10.17 -4.46
CA GLY A 197 -20.76 -11.09 -3.48
C GLY A 197 -19.41 -10.68 -2.88
N LYS A 198 -18.91 -9.48 -3.20
CA LYS A 198 -17.57 -8.99 -2.82
C LYS A 198 -17.65 -7.65 -2.13
N ILE A 199 -16.67 -7.34 -1.29
CA ILE A 199 -16.41 -5.97 -0.85
C ILE A 199 -15.55 -5.31 -1.94
N VAL A 200 -15.99 -4.17 -2.45
CA VAL A 200 -15.28 -3.38 -3.45
C VAL A 200 -15.07 -1.97 -2.90
N ALA A 201 -13.81 -1.53 -2.83
CA ALA A 201 -13.47 -0.16 -2.47
C ALA A 201 -12.60 0.49 -3.54
N GLN A 202 -12.81 1.79 -3.77
CA GLN A 202 -12.11 2.56 -4.80
C GLN A 202 -11.90 3.99 -4.33
N THR A 203 -10.71 4.54 -4.58
CA THR A 203 -10.41 5.95 -4.32
C THR A 203 -11.04 6.84 -5.39
N SER A 204 -11.51 8.02 -4.97
CA SER A 204 -12.01 9.07 -5.87
C SER A 204 -10.99 10.19 -6.07
N GLN A 205 -9.93 10.23 -5.27
CA GLN A 205 -8.83 11.18 -5.35
C GLN A 205 -7.48 10.48 -5.11
N PRO A 206 -6.37 11.05 -5.60
CA PRO A 206 -5.02 10.62 -5.24
C PRO A 206 -4.77 10.70 -3.73
N PHE A 207 -3.91 9.82 -3.23
CA PHE A 207 -3.39 9.96 -1.87
C PHE A 207 -2.50 11.21 -1.78
N ALA A 208 -2.78 12.10 -0.83
CA ALA A 208 -2.08 13.39 -0.75
C ALA A 208 -0.84 13.36 0.15
N ASN A 209 -0.82 12.50 1.18
CA ASN A 209 0.25 12.43 2.17
C ASN A 209 0.25 11.09 2.93
N GLU A 210 1.28 10.88 3.76
CA GLU A 210 1.51 9.64 4.54
C GLU A 210 0.46 9.37 5.63
N SER A 211 -0.34 10.37 6.03
CA SER A 211 -1.45 10.16 6.97
C SER A 211 -2.66 9.49 6.31
N GLU A 212 -2.70 9.40 4.99
CA GLU A 212 -3.73 8.67 4.24
C GLU A 212 -3.33 7.20 4.03
N GLY A 213 -4.25 6.38 3.56
CA GLY A 213 -4.06 4.96 3.34
C GLY A 213 -5.36 4.23 3.02
N LEU A 214 -5.28 2.97 2.62
CA LEU A 214 -6.46 2.15 2.34
C LEU A 214 -6.71 1.23 3.53
N VAL A 215 -7.59 1.66 4.44
CA VAL A 215 -8.02 0.85 5.59
C VAL A 215 -9.45 0.38 5.38
N ILE A 216 -9.67 -0.94 5.49
CA ILE A 216 -10.99 -1.55 5.42
C ILE A 216 -11.31 -2.22 6.76
N MET A 217 -12.51 -2.00 7.24
CA MET A 217 -13.08 -2.73 8.37
C MET A 217 -14.31 -3.49 7.90
N ALA A 218 -14.38 -4.78 8.22
CA ALA A 218 -15.52 -5.62 7.88
C ALA A 218 -15.98 -6.42 9.09
N GLN A 219 -17.29 -6.52 9.25
CA GLN A 219 -17.97 -7.34 10.25
C GLN A 219 -18.84 -8.36 9.53
N PHE A 220 -18.77 -9.62 9.94
CA PHE A 220 -19.45 -10.75 9.35
C PHE A 220 -20.33 -11.44 10.40
N ASN A 221 -21.47 -11.97 9.96
CA ASN A 221 -22.24 -12.89 10.79
C ASN A 221 -21.40 -14.14 11.10
N LYS A 222 -21.57 -14.68 12.31
CA LYS A 222 -20.92 -15.93 12.71
C LYS A 222 -21.23 -17.06 11.72
N GLY A 223 -20.24 -17.94 11.52
CA GLY A 223 -20.37 -19.13 10.67
C GLY A 223 -20.06 -18.90 9.20
N LEU A 224 -19.93 -17.65 8.76
CA LEU A 224 -19.39 -17.35 7.42
C LEU A 224 -17.91 -17.76 7.34
N PHE A 225 -17.17 -17.45 8.40
CA PHE A 225 -15.80 -17.88 8.66
C PHE A 225 -15.75 -18.75 9.93
N HIS A 226 -14.65 -19.47 10.10
CA HIS A 226 -14.28 -20.21 11.30
C HIS A 226 -12.83 -19.84 11.66
N PRO A 227 -12.59 -18.59 12.09
CA PRO A 227 -11.25 -18.12 12.37
C PRO A 227 -10.56 -18.92 13.46
N VAL A 228 -9.25 -19.09 13.32
CA VAL A 228 -8.43 -19.75 14.36
C VAL A 228 -8.24 -18.85 15.58
N THR A 229 -8.25 -17.53 15.37
CA THR A 229 -8.07 -16.53 16.42
C THR A 229 -9.42 -16.12 16.99
N THR A 230 -9.54 -16.16 18.33
CA THR A 230 -10.73 -15.68 19.05
C THR A 230 -10.36 -14.53 19.97
N ARG A 231 -11.14 -13.44 19.94
CA ARG A 231 -11.04 -12.31 20.86
C ARG A 231 -12.31 -12.20 21.69
N LYS A 232 -12.20 -12.37 23.01
CA LYS A 232 -13.32 -12.21 23.94
C LYS A 232 -13.88 -10.79 23.90
N GLY A 233 -15.20 -10.64 23.86
CA GLY A 233 -15.92 -9.37 23.72
C GLY A 233 -16.57 -9.22 22.34
N THR A 234 -17.36 -8.16 22.19
CA THR A 234 -18.07 -7.87 20.94
C THR A 234 -17.17 -7.17 19.92
N PHE A 235 -17.47 -7.30 18.63
CA PHE A 235 -16.78 -6.53 17.58
C PHE A 235 -16.96 -5.02 17.76
N LEU A 236 -18.11 -4.58 18.28
CA LEU A 236 -18.37 -3.18 18.60
C LEU A 236 -17.35 -2.64 19.60
N ASP A 237 -17.19 -3.34 20.74
CA ASP A 237 -16.32 -2.90 21.83
C ASP A 237 -14.84 -3.07 21.50
N LYS A 238 -14.51 -4.11 20.74
CA LYS A 238 -13.13 -4.43 20.42
C LYS A 238 -12.59 -3.69 19.22
N VAL A 239 -13.40 -3.35 18.24
CA VAL A 239 -12.89 -2.81 16.97
C VAL A 239 -13.58 -1.50 16.60
N LYS A 240 -14.90 -1.54 16.49
CA LYS A 240 -15.66 -0.47 15.83
C LYS A 240 -15.63 0.85 16.58
N LYS A 241 -15.75 0.84 17.92
CA LYS A 241 -15.74 2.07 18.73
C LYS A 241 -14.45 2.87 18.52
N GLU A 242 -13.33 2.17 18.48
CA GLU A 242 -12.04 2.80 18.30
C GLU A 242 -11.82 3.28 16.86
N ALA A 243 -12.14 2.43 15.87
CA ALA A 243 -12.06 2.82 14.47
C ALA A 243 -12.91 4.05 14.12
N PHE A 244 -14.01 4.26 14.85
CA PHE A 244 -14.90 5.39 14.63
C PHE A 244 -14.38 6.69 15.26
N LYS A 245 -13.49 6.60 16.25
CA LYS A 245 -12.93 7.78 16.94
C LYS A 245 -12.10 8.61 15.96
N GLY A 246 -12.47 9.87 15.79
CA GLY A 246 -11.81 10.78 14.84
C GLY A 246 -12.08 10.48 13.37
N SER A 247 -13.03 9.58 13.06
CA SER A 247 -13.49 9.29 11.70
C SER A 247 -14.73 10.11 11.33
N ASP A 248 -15.13 10.06 10.04
CA ASP A 248 -16.37 10.65 9.55
C ASP A 248 -17.63 9.85 9.92
N TYR A 249 -17.48 8.69 10.58
CA TYR A 249 -18.61 7.87 11.01
C TYR A 249 -19.03 8.18 12.44
N THR A 250 -20.34 8.26 12.66
CA THR A 250 -20.92 8.37 14.00
C THR A 250 -21.43 7.01 14.49
N LEU A 251 -21.20 6.73 15.77
CA LEU A 251 -21.84 5.61 16.44
C LEU A 251 -23.30 6.01 16.70
N THR A 252 -24.24 5.30 16.07
CA THR A 252 -25.67 5.39 16.39
C THR A 252 -26.09 4.10 17.09
N ASP A 253 -27.06 4.21 18.01
CA ASP A 253 -27.58 3.09 18.81
C ASP A 253 -28.18 1.96 17.94
N ASP A 254 -28.54 2.25 16.69
CA ASP A 254 -29.27 1.34 15.79
C ASP A 254 -28.42 0.79 14.62
N GLY A 255 -27.12 1.09 14.60
CA GLY A 255 -26.21 0.70 13.53
C GLY A 255 -25.96 1.82 12.51
N ALA A 256 -24.68 2.05 12.24
CA ALA A 256 -24.14 3.20 11.52
C ALA A 256 -24.69 3.39 10.09
N SER A 257 -25.03 4.64 9.76
CA SER A 257 -25.14 5.15 8.40
C SER A 257 -24.08 6.25 8.19
N GLY A 258 -23.21 6.08 7.19
CA GLY A 258 -22.22 7.10 6.81
C GLY A 258 -21.65 6.80 5.43
N LYS A 259 -21.31 7.84 4.68
CA LYS A 259 -20.51 7.74 3.44
C LYS A 259 -19.05 7.91 3.82
N ALA A 260 -18.16 7.13 3.22
CA ALA A 260 -16.73 7.42 3.29
C ALA A 260 -16.48 8.77 2.58
N SER A 261 -16.11 9.81 3.31
CA SER A 261 -15.61 11.05 2.73
C SER A 261 -14.79 11.80 3.74
N LEU A 262 -13.48 11.92 3.52
CA LEU A 262 -12.63 12.93 4.15
C LEU A 262 -13.07 14.31 3.65
N ALA A 263 -14.20 14.83 4.15
CA ALA A 263 -14.64 16.22 4.04
C ALA A 263 -16.07 16.30 4.60
N GLY A 264 -16.20 16.49 5.90
CA GLY A 264 -17.32 17.25 6.43
C GLY A 264 -17.25 18.67 5.84
N ASN A 265 -18.35 19.14 5.26
CA ASN A 265 -18.52 20.57 4.99
C ASN A 265 -18.40 21.33 6.33
N GLY A 266 -17.37 22.16 6.46
CA GLY A 266 -17.22 23.04 7.62
C GLY A 266 -15.77 23.43 7.92
N TYR A 267 -15.18 24.23 7.04
CA TYR A 267 -13.92 24.93 7.28
C TYR A 267 -14.12 26.10 8.27
N ASP A 268 -13.30 26.18 9.33
CA ASP A 268 -13.05 27.40 10.12
C ASP A 268 -11.54 27.53 10.40
N PRO A 269 -10.83 28.54 9.86
CA PRO A 269 -9.39 28.67 9.97
C PRO A 269 -9.01 29.51 11.19
N GLY A 270 -8.82 28.87 12.35
CA GLY A 270 -8.42 29.64 13.52
C GLY A 270 -8.31 28.89 14.82
N SER A 271 -7.39 27.94 14.93
CA SER A 271 -6.63 27.78 16.18
C SER A 271 -5.39 26.91 15.96
N SER A 272 -4.26 27.60 15.96
CA SER A 272 -2.94 27.03 16.12
C SER A 272 -2.85 26.31 17.47
N ASN A 273 -2.99 24.99 17.44
CA ASN A 273 -2.25 23.98 18.21
C ASN A 273 -2.75 22.57 17.83
N PHE A 274 -2.97 22.35 16.53
CA PHE A 274 -3.70 21.19 15.99
C PHE A 274 -2.83 19.93 15.78
N TRP A 275 -1.56 19.95 16.20
CA TRP A 275 -0.60 18.86 15.95
C TRP A 275 0.27 18.61 17.18
N ALA A 276 -0.24 17.86 18.16
CA ALA A 276 0.56 17.20 19.20
C ALA A 276 -0.24 16.22 20.08
N GLU A 277 -1.57 16.26 20.10
CA GLU A 277 -2.37 15.50 21.10
C GLU A 277 -3.42 14.54 20.51
N MET A 278 -3.31 14.15 19.24
CA MET A 278 -4.11 13.05 18.67
C MET A 278 -3.22 11.87 18.26
N TRP A 279 -2.65 11.19 19.25
CA TRP A 279 -2.15 9.83 19.06
C TRP A 279 -2.34 9.05 20.36
N GLU A 280 -2.83 7.81 20.21
CA GLU A 280 -3.52 6.93 21.19
C GLU A 280 -5.03 7.22 21.32
N PRO A 281 -5.93 6.44 20.66
CA PRO A 281 -5.86 4.99 20.47
C PRO A 281 -6.28 4.56 19.03
N ILE A 282 -5.35 4.13 18.17
CA ILE A 282 -5.68 3.22 17.03
C ILE A 282 -4.56 2.16 16.89
N SER A 283 -3.37 2.47 17.42
CA SER A 283 -2.23 1.57 17.70
C SER A 283 -2.56 0.33 18.55
N ALA A 284 -3.69 0.31 19.27
CA ALA A 284 -4.09 -0.86 20.08
C ALA A 284 -4.86 -1.94 19.28
N LEU A 285 -5.24 -1.66 18.03
CA LEU A 285 -6.07 -2.56 17.20
C LEU A 285 -5.53 -2.79 15.79
N LEU A 286 -4.66 -1.91 15.34
CA LEU A 286 -3.65 -2.11 14.32
C LEU A 286 -2.35 -1.79 15.03
#